data_AF-A0A371Z0Y1-F1
#
_entry.id   AF-A0A371Z0Y1-F1
#
_cell.length_a   1.000
_cell.length_b   1.000
_cell.length_c   1.000
_cell.angle_alpha   90.00
_cell.angle_beta   90.00
_cell.angle_gamma   90.00
#
_symmetry.space_group_name_H-M   'P 1'
#
loop_
_entity.id
_entity.type
_entity.pdbx_description
1 polymer ?
#
loop_
_entity_poly.entity_id
_entity_poly.type
_entity_poly.pdbx_seq_one_letter_code
_entity_poly.pdbx_strand_id
1 'polypeptide(L)'
;MKKRILTFAALPLLLFPASGFARNTGDWLPQSGVKSPYAPLSVPTTLKPVQDSLASLLTKGYQITTTADYGCSGALFTLTRRKQTVLCVLTAPTPGTDQNVPTSRCWSLNDPTSEDVKK
;
A
#
# COMPACT_ATOMS: atom_id res chain seq x y z
N MET A 1 18.42 14.63 -66.93
CA MET A 1 17.64 14.28 -65.72
C MET A 1 18.40 13.23 -64.91
N LYS A 2 18.99 13.59 -63.77
CA LYS A 2 19.53 12.70 -62.69
C LYS A 2 20.59 13.50 -61.93
N LYS A 3 20.24 14.08 -60.76
CA LYS A 3 21.18 14.48 -59.67
C LYS A 3 20.57 15.34 -58.54
N ARG A 4 19.24 15.46 -58.41
CA ARG A 4 18.64 16.28 -57.34
C ARG A 4 17.59 15.55 -56.49
N ILE A 5 17.78 14.24 -56.27
CA ILE A 5 16.89 13.45 -55.41
C ILE A 5 17.77 12.65 -54.45
N LEU A 6 18.49 13.31 -53.55
CA LEU A 6 19.17 12.61 -52.45
C LEU A 6 19.44 13.46 -51.21
N THR A 7 18.75 14.59 -51.07
CA THR A 7 18.90 15.49 -49.90
C THR A 7 17.63 15.69 -49.09
N PHE A 8 16.53 14.99 -49.39
CA PHE A 8 15.24 15.19 -48.71
C PHE A 8 14.76 14.02 -47.84
N ALA A 9 15.56 12.96 -47.67
CA ALA A 9 15.16 11.80 -46.88
C ALA A 9 15.57 11.85 -45.38
N ALA A 10 16.35 12.85 -44.94
CA ALA A 10 16.88 12.92 -43.58
C ALA A 10 16.08 13.82 -42.62
N LEU A 11 15.14 14.63 -43.13
CA LEU A 11 14.45 15.65 -42.34
C LEU A 11 13.16 15.22 -41.59
N PRO A 12 12.46 14.10 -41.89
CA PRO A 12 11.22 13.80 -41.17
C PRO A 12 11.45 13.15 -39.79
N LEU A 13 12.69 12.75 -39.45
CA LEU A 13 12.98 12.10 -38.17
C LEU A 13 13.05 13.06 -36.95
N LEU A 14 13.09 14.38 -37.16
CA LEU A 14 13.24 15.37 -36.09
C LEU A 14 11.91 15.96 -35.58
N LEU A 15 10.76 15.53 -36.14
CA LEU A 15 9.44 16.08 -35.82
C LEU A 15 8.60 15.21 -34.86
N PHE A 16 9.15 14.11 -34.33
CA PHE A 16 8.49 13.39 -33.25
C PHE A 16 8.82 14.06 -31.92
N PRO A 17 7.84 14.68 -31.22
CA PRO A 17 8.07 15.12 -29.87
C PRO A 17 8.42 13.87 -29.06
N ALA A 18 9.62 13.87 -28.48
CA ALA A 18 9.96 12.93 -27.43
C ALA A 18 9.07 13.28 -26.24
N SER A 19 7.86 12.70 -26.20
CA SER A 19 6.99 12.71 -25.03
C SER A 19 7.65 11.86 -23.95
N GLY A 20 8.70 12.39 -23.35
CA GLY A 20 9.33 11.87 -22.15
C GLY A 20 8.38 12.10 -20.99
N PHE A 21 7.32 11.30 -20.91
CA PHE A 21 6.61 11.13 -19.65
C PHE A 21 7.58 10.40 -18.72
N ALA A 22 8.33 11.18 -17.94
CA ALA A 22 8.83 10.69 -16.67
C ALA A 22 7.59 10.38 -15.82
N ARG A 23 7.04 9.18 -15.98
CA ARG A 23 6.12 8.59 -15.00
C ARG A 23 6.94 8.45 -13.73
N ASN A 24 6.88 9.46 -12.87
CA ASN A 24 7.33 9.30 -11.49
C ASN A 24 6.39 8.30 -10.85
N THR A 25 6.77 7.02 -10.88
CA THR A 25 6.13 5.95 -10.11
C THR A 25 6.59 5.97 -8.65
N GLY A 26 7.46 6.92 -8.29
CA GLY A 26 7.87 7.18 -6.92
C GLY A 26 6.88 8.11 -6.23
N ASP A 27 6.51 7.73 -5.01
CA ASP A 27 5.78 8.57 -4.08
C ASP A 27 6.34 10.01 -4.08
N TRP A 28 5.48 11.03 -4.02
CA TRP A 28 5.92 12.44 -4.03
C TRP A 28 6.70 12.80 -2.75
N LEU A 29 6.57 11.94 -1.73
CA LEU A 29 7.32 12.00 -0.50
C LEU A 29 8.70 11.38 -0.67
N PRO A 30 9.76 11.99 -0.10
CA PRO A 30 11.07 11.39 -0.09
C PRO A 30 11.00 10.03 0.59
N GLN A 31 11.69 9.03 0.03
CA GLN A 31 11.73 7.70 0.62
C GLN A 31 12.22 7.76 2.07
N SER A 32 11.71 6.86 2.91
CA SER A 32 12.22 6.72 4.28
C SER A 32 13.70 6.35 4.25
N GLY A 33 14.52 6.96 5.11
CA GLY A 33 15.94 6.62 5.27
C GLY A 33 16.91 7.22 4.24
N VAL A 34 16.46 8.00 3.27
CA VAL A 34 17.38 8.84 2.45
C VAL A 34 17.75 10.12 3.19
N LYS A 35 19.04 10.49 3.09
CA LYS A 35 19.56 11.74 3.64
C LYS A 35 19.09 12.92 2.78
N SER A 36 17.87 13.41 3.06
CA SER A 36 17.29 14.60 2.45
C SER A 36 16.95 15.62 3.53
N PRO A 37 17.18 16.93 3.30
CA PRO A 37 16.84 17.98 4.26
C PRO A 37 15.33 18.09 4.55
N TYR A 38 14.48 17.48 3.72
CA TYR A 38 13.03 17.45 3.88
C TYR A 38 12.48 16.06 4.21
N ALA A 39 13.34 15.04 4.38
CA ALA A 39 12.91 13.71 4.79
C ALA A 39 12.85 13.64 6.33
N PRO A 40 11.68 13.37 6.94
CA PRO A 40 11.63 13.10 8.35
C PRO A 40 12.38 11.80 8.68
N LEU A 41 12.90 11.70 9.91
CA LEU A 41 13.43 10.45 10.42
C LEU A 41 12.30 9.43 10.58
N SER A 42 12.54 8.21 10.14
CA SER A 42 11.62 7.09 10.31
C SER A 42 11.46 6.77 11.79
N VAL A 43 10.24 6.85 12.32
CA VAL A 43 9.95 6.48 13.71
C VAL A 43 9.48 5.02 13.76
N PRO A 44 10.17 4.13 14.51
CA PRO A 44 9.72 2.75 14.67
C PRO A 44 8.31 2.69 15.25
N THR A 45 7.43 1.94 14.59
CA THR A 45 6.04 1.73 15.05
C THR A 45 5.89 0.29 15.52
N THR A 46 5.49 0.11 16.78
CA THR A 46 5.25 -1.21 17.37
C THR A 46 3.86 -1.71 17.01
N LEU A 47 3.78 -2.91 16.43
CA LEU A 47 2.53 -3.60 16.14
C LEU A 47 2.25 -4.67 17.18
N LYS A 48 1.18 -4.53 17.97
CA LYS A 48 0.81 -5.51 19.01
C LYS A 48 -0.13 -6.57 18.44
N PRO A 49 0.20 -7.87 18.49
CA PRO A 49 -0.68 -8.91 17.95
C PRO A 49 -2.00 -8.97 18.71
N VAL A 50 -3.10 -9.10 17.96
CA VAL A 50 -4.46 -9.26 18.49
C VAL A 50 -4.88 -10.71 18.32
N GLN A 51 -5.37 -11.34 19.39
CA GLN A 51 -5.77 -12.75 19.39
C GLN A 51 -7.16 -13.01 18.78
N ASP A 52 -7.81 -11.98 18.25
CA ASP A 52 -9.09 -12.07 17.56
C ASP A 52 -8.90 -12.14 16.04
N SER A 53 -9.75 -12.92 15.38
CA SER A 53 -9.87 -12.91 13.92
C SER A 53 -10.54 -11.64 13.42
N LEU A 54 -10.35 -11.33 12.13
CA LEU A 54 -11.06 -10.24 11.44
C LEU A 54 -12.58 -10.35 11.65
N ALA A 55 -13.15 -11.54 11.49
CA ALA A 55 -14.57 -11.78 11.70
C ALA A 55 -15.01 -11.50 13.15
N SER A 56 -14.22 -11.92 14.14
CA SER A 56 -14.48 -11.62 15.56
C SER A 56 -14.48 -10.11 15.83
N LEU A 57 -13.52 -9.37 15.27
CA LEU A 57 -13.45 -7.92 15.42
C LEU A 57 -14.64 -7.20 14.80
N LEU A 58 -15.08 -7.62 13.61
CA LEU A 58 -16.29 -7.07 12.97
C LEU A 58 -17.53 -7.31 13.84
N THR A 59 -17.69 -8.51 14.40
CA THR A 59 -18.78 -8.83 15.35
C THR A 59 -18.73 -7.97 16.61
N LYS A 60 -17.52 -7.61 17.09
CA LYS A 60 -17.33 -6.69 18.23
C LYS A 60 -17.61 -5.22 17.90
N GLY A 61 -18.00 -4.91 16.66
CA GLY A 61 -18.37 -3.59 16.21
C GLY A 61 -17.20 -2.73 15.72
N TYR A 62 -16.08 -3.34 15.35
CA TYR A 62 -15.07 -2.65 14.57
C TYR A 62 -15.57 -2.42 13.14
N GLN A 63 -15.26 -1.25 12.57
CA GLN A 63 -15.63 -0.88 11.22
C GLN A 63 -14.41 -0.84 10.32
N ILE A 64 -14.51 -1.39 9.11
CA ILE A 64 -13.47 -1.28 8.08
C ILE A 64 -13.47 0.15 7.55
N THR A 65 -12.35 0.84 7.63
CA THR A 65 -12.18 2.21 7.12
C THR A 65 -11.39 2.26 5.83
N THR A 66 -10.43 1.35 5.65
CA THR A 66 -9.63 1.25 4.42
C THR A 66 -9.34 -0.19 4.06
N THR A 67 -9.13 -0.40 2.76
CA THR A 67 -8.65 -1.66 2.19
C THR A 67 -7.46 -1.37 1.28
N ALA A 68 -6.48 -2.28 1.27
CA ALA A 68 -5.34 -2.23 0.38
C ALA A 68 -4.98 -3.64 -0.09
N ASP A 69 -4.42 -3.76 -1.29
CA ASP A 69 -3.83 -5.03 -1.75
C ASP A 69 -2.65 -5.40 -0.85
N TYR A 70 -2.57 -6.66 -0.46
CA TYR A 70 -1.45 -7.20 0.30
C TYR A 70 -0.72 -8.25 -0.52
N GLY A 71 0.19 -7.78 -1.37
CA GLY A 71 1.16 -8.61 -2.08
C GLY A 71 0.52 -9.71 -2.92
N CYS A 72 -0.58 -9.40 -3.62
CA CYS A 72 -1.33 -10.33 -4.48
C CYS A 72 -1.84 -11.62 -3.80
N SER A 73 -1.69 -11.76 -2.48
CA SER A 73 -1.97 -12.99 -1.72
C SER A 73 -3.07 -12.79 -0.68
N GLY A 74 -3.58 -11.56 -0.57
CA GLY A 74 -4.56 -11.18 0.41
C GLY A 74 -4.93 -9.71 0.36
N ALA A 75 -5.70 -9.29 1.35
CA ALA A 75 -6.12 -7.90 1.51
C ALA A 75 -5.77 -7.41 2.92
N LEU A 76 -5.22 -6.19 2.99
CA LEU A 76 -5.02 -5.46 4.24
C LEU A 76 -6.24 -4.61 4.51
N PHE A 77 -6.75 -4.68 5.74
CA PHE A 77 -7.87 -3.91 6.24
C PHE A 77 -7.43 -3.05 7.41
N THR A 78 -7.83 -1.79 7.42
CA THR A 78 -7.79 -0.97 8.64
C THR A 78 -9.15 -0.98 9.28
N LEU A 79 -9.20 -1.32 10.56
CA LEU A 79 -10.40 -1.38 11.36
C LEU A 79 -10.35 -0.36 12.49
N THR A 80 -11.46 0.31 12.76
CA THR A 80 -11.56 1.27 13.86
C THR A 80 -12.74 0.96 14.77
N ARG A 81 -12.55 1.14 16.08
CA ARG A 81 -13.62 1.13 17.08
C ARG A 81 -13.29 2.14 18.17
N ARG A 82 -14.10 3.18 18.31
CA ARG A 82 -13.80 4.30 19.22
C ARG A 82 -12.41 4.88 18.89
N LYS A 83 -11.44 4.79 19.81
CA LYS A 83 -10.06 5.25 19.61
C LYS A 83 -9.09 4.11 19.25
N GLN A 84 -9.56 2.88 19.09
CA GLN A 84 -8.71 1.74 18.73
C GLN A 84 -8.62 1.60 17.22
N THR A 85 -7.41 1.43 16.71
CA THR A 85 -7.12 1.14 15.30
C THR A 85 -6.39 -0.19 15.21
N VAL A 86 -6.92 -1.09 14.39
CA VAL A 86 -6.37 -2.43 14.17
C VAL A 86 -6.12 -2.61 12.68
N LEU A 87 -4.94 -3.13 12.34
CA LEU A 87 -4.61 -3.58 11.00
C LEU A 87 -4.83 -5.08 10.92
N CYS A 88 -5.60 -5.57 9.96
CA CYS A 88 -5.81 -6.99 9.73
C CYS A 88 -5.45 -7.37 8.31
N VAL A 89 -4.64 -8.39 8.14
CA VAL A 89 -4.39 -9.04 6.85
C VAL A 89 -5.28 -10.27 6.75
N LEU A 90 -6.13 -10.32 5.72
CA LEU A 90 -6.86 -11.51 5.31
C LEU A 90 -6.08 -12.21 4.21
N THR A 91 -5.71 -13.46 4.45
CA THR A 91 -4.99 -14.31 3.49
C THR A 91 -5.97 -15.27 2.85
N ALA A 92 -5.98 -15.32 1.52
CA ALA A 92 -6.80 -16.27 0.79
C ALA A 92 -6.27 -17.71 0.97
N PRO A 93 -7.12 -18.74 0.82
CA PRO A 93 -6.66 -20.11 0.66
C PRO A 93 -5.68 -20.20 -0.50
N THR A 94 -4.67 -21.07 -0.39
CA THR A 94 -3.72 -21.31 -1.49
C THR A 94 -4.10 -22.62 -2.20
N PRO A 95 -4.61 -22.57 -3.44
CA PRO A 95 -4.97 -23.78 -4.18
C PRO A 95 -3.77 -24.72 -4.31
N GLY A 96 -3.97 -26.02 -4.07
CA GLY A 96 -2.93 -27.04 -4.18
C GLY A 96 -2.02 -27.18 -2.95
N THR A 97 -2.38 -26.55 -1.84
CA THR A 97 -1.74 -26.75 -0.52
C THR A 97 -2.78 -27.22 0.50
N ASP A 98 -2.34 -27.65 1.69
CA ASP A 98 -3.26 -27.97 2.79
C ASP A 98 -3.94 -26.73 3.40
N GLN A 99 -3.54 -25.51 3.00
CA GLN A 99 -4.14 -24.26 3.46
C GLN A 99 -5.40 -23.91 2.67
N ASN A 100 -6.47 -24.65 2.97
CA ASN A 100 -7.76 -24.56 2.28
C ASN A 100 -8.76 -23.58 2.92
N VAL A 101 -8.38 -22.90 4.00
CA VAL A 101 -9.26 -21.99 4.77
C VAL A 101 -8.68 -20.58 4.79
N PRO A 102 -9.48 -19.52 4.53
CA PRO A 102 -9.02 -18.15 4.69
C PRO A 102 -8.63 -17.87 6.14
N THR A 103 -7.49 -17.23 6.36
CA THR A 103 -7.01 -16.88 7.71
C THR A 103 -6.78 -15.39 7.82
N SER A 104 -6.90 -14.87 9.05
CA SER A 104 -6.63 -13.46 9.33
C SER A 104 -5.60 -13.32 10.44
N ARG A 105 -4.73 -12.31 10.30
CA ARG A 105 -3.76 -11.89 11.33
C ARG A 105 -3.96 -10.41 11.58
N CYS A 106 -4.10 -10.04 12.84
CA CYS A 106 -4.46 -8.68 13.23
C CYS A 106 -3.47 -8.10 14.24
N TRP A 107 -3.24 -6.79 14.14
CA TRP A 107 -2.36 -6.04 15.03
C TRP A 107 -3.00 -4.72 15.44
N SER A 108 -2.94 -4.41 16.73
CA SER A 108 -3.32 -3.11 17.26
C SER A 108 -2.22 -2.10 17.00
N LEU A 109 -2.59 -0.94 16.43
CA LEU A 109 -1.72 0.23 16.28
C LEU A 109 -1.68 1.08 17.55
N ASN A 110 -2.75 1.05 18.34
CA ASN A 110 -2.86 1.80 19.57
C ASN A 110 -3.81 1.11 20.56
N ASP A 111 -3.47 1.18 21.85
CA ASP A 111 -4.33 0.66 22.90
C ASP A 111 -5.35 1.72 23.34
N PRO A 112 -6.54 1.30 23.81
CA PRO A 112 -7.44 2.25 24.47
C PRO A 112 -6.72 2.76 25.71
N THR A 113 -6.55 4.08 25.81
CA THR A 113 -6.10 4.72 27.04
C THR A 113 -7.06 4.36 28.17
N SER A 114 -6.53 4.06 29.36
CA SER A 114 -7.28 3.56 30.52
C SER A 114 -8.45 4.46 30.96
N GLU A 115 -8.46 5.73 30.56
CA GLU A 115 -9.55 6.67 30.79
C GLU A 115 -10.84 6.32 30.03
N ASP A 116 -10.74 5.64 28.89
CA ASP A 116 -11.89 5.32 28.02
C ASP A 116 -12.63 4.03 28.43
N VAL A 117 -12.10 3.27 29.40
CA VAL A 117 -12.74 2.05 29.96
C VAL A 117 -13.67 2.39 31.13
N LYS A 118 -13.53 3.59 31.70
CA LYS A 118 -14.25 4.00 32.91
C LYS A 118 -15.53 4.81 32.64
N LYS A 119 -15.91 4.99 31.38
CA LYS A 119 -17.04 5.83 30.96
C LYS A 119 -18.15 5.03 30.28
#